data_AF-A0A8H6TLB0-F1
#
_entry.id   AF-A0A8H6TLB0-F1
#
_cell.length_a   1.000
_cell.length_b   1.000
_cell.length_c   1.000
_cell.angle_alpha   90.00
_cell.angle_beta   90.00
_cell.angle_gamma   90.00
#
_symmetry.space_group_name_H-M   'P 1'
#
loop_
_entity.id
_entity.type
_entity.pdbx_description
1 polymer ?
#
loop_
_entity_poly.entity_id
_entity_poly.type
_entity_poly.pdbx_seq_one_letter_code
_entity_poly.pdbx_strand_id
1 'polypeptide(L)'
;MVSLISVLLGSTALVNAAVQVSVPATPSASNVVESNFLGISYELSYLNEYFGNDTNTINMPMLNYLGCIRARTRPADSVRVRIGGNSADSSPYYTESSSPMVQLVPGDHNANDQPVTYNSEIWKVMSAVHKSVGGVAYSINIPLAIAPNASLTDDIRTNLGDSLDSLLLGNEPDLYFGHKKRTGVANYTVQDYFGEYAAAIKTIGSTDTQGKPTIAGPSICCAWDLATLLQQGYLTEFASELKYIVLQHYPQNNCNPGKFPYQLPYYLQHANVVKLAQWQKPGIDYLMSQPVETRPKLMNSEFNSASCGGVPFSPAFGVGAFWALDYALQMASVGYSQAFLHTREAGISYNMVKPPFGPAGAMGPWTTNAPFYAMLAAAEGLFADNSVIVQDLNIDGSSTNVNVSGAGYAVYDATNKTITRLILFNGGSAPTDFALPASVFSSRGTALVKFLAAAAAQEETNISWGGETWGPGVEDGKSTQKPSWAVPNQNLKDCKQNGCTFTAPGPSVAMVFLDDSQDRVIAAVNPTTVASSNPDNGSGKNSTESGGGGGSGGGSTGGSSALRGVGAVGIALSVLFSWASLL
;
A
#
# COMPACT_ATOMS: atom_id res chain seq x y z
N MET A 1 48.30 -56.97 9.36
CA MET A 1 46.82 -56.90 9.52
C MET A 1 46.51 -55.67 10.34
N VAL A 2 46.03 -54.60 9.72
CA VAL A 2 45.49 -53.43 10.40
C VAL A 2 44.12 -53.20 9.75
N SER A 3 43.05 -53.50 10.48
CA SER A 3 41.68 -53.27 10.02
C SER A 3 41.33 -51.79 10.19
N LEU A 4 41.08 -51.09 9.09
CA LEU A 4 40.35 -49.84 9.09
C LEU A 4 38.87 -50.13 9.42
N ILE A 5 38.38 -49.58 10.53
CA ILE A 5 36.94 -49.48 10.80
C ILE A 5 36.47 -48.16 10.18
N SER A 6 35.80 -48.26 9.03
CA SER A 6 35.05 -47.14 8.45
C SER A 6 33.75 -46.98 9.23
N VAL A 7 33.67 -45.94 10.07
CA VAL A 7 32.41 -45.51 10.68
C VAL A 7 31.61 -44.76 9.61
N LEU A 8 30.58 -45.40 9.07
CA LEU A 8 29.52 -44.70 8.33
C LEU A 8 28.70 -43.87 9.31
N LEU A 9 28.96 -42.57 9.37
CA LEU A 9 28.01 -41.60 9.89
C LEU A 9 26.88 -41.48 8.88
N GLY A 10 25.80 -42.24 9.10
CA GLY A 10 24.56 -42.04 8.37
C GLY A 10 23.98 -40.67 8.75
N SER A 11 23.96 -39.74 7.80
CA SER A 11 23.21 -38.50 7.92
C SER A 11 21.73 -38.83 7.98
N THR A 12 21.17 -38.97 9.18
CA THR A 12 19.71 -38.97 9.36
C THR A 12 19.24 -37.57 9.00
N ALA A 13 18.67 -37.41 7.80
CA ALA A 13 17.89 -36.22 7.47
C ALA A 13 16.77 -36.12 8.51
N LEU A 14 16.84 -35.11 9.38
CA LEU A 14 15.72 -34.76 10.23
C LEU A 14 14.58 -34.35 9.30
N VAL A 15 13.60 -35.23 9.13
CA VAL A 15 12.35 -34.88 8.47
C VAL A 15 11.65 -33.90 9.40
N ASN A 16 11.69 -32.61 9.05
CA ASN A 16 10.92 -31.61 9.78
C ASN A 16 9.44 -31.98 9.62
N ALA A 17 8.74 -32.17 10.73
CA ALA A 17 7.30 -32.43 10.69
C ALA A 17 6.57 -31.24 10.05
N ALA A 18 5.53 -31.52 9.25
CA ALA A 18 4.73 -30.47 8.64
C ALA A 18 4.05 -29.60 9.72
N VAL A 19 4.07 -28.28 9.51
CA VAL A 19 3.40 -27.30 10.35
C VAL A 19 1.89 -27.52 10.22
N GLN A 20 1.25 -27.84 11.34
CA GLN A 20 -0.19 -28.12 11.37
C GLN A 20 -0.97 -26.81 11.41
N VAL A 21 -1.76 -26.54 10.38
CA VAL A 21 -2.59 -25.33 10.33
C VAL A 21 -3.92 -25.60 11.03
N SER A 22 -4.12 -24.99 12.19
CA SER A 22 -5.42 -25.02 12.88
C SER A 22 -6.26 -23.81 12.46
N VAL A 23 -7.51 -24.06 12.08
CA VAL A 23 -8.38 -23.02 11.53
C VAL A 23 -9.74 -23.05 12.25
N PRO A 24 -10.14 -21.95 12.91
CA PRO A 24 -11.47 -21.84 13.49
C PRO A 24 -12.58 -22.02 12.44
N ALA A 25 -13.66 -22.73 12.79
CA ALA A 25 -14.79 -22.90 11.88
C ALA A 25 -15.53 -21.58 11.59
N THR A 26 -15.46 -20.63 12.53
CA THR A 26 -16.04 -19.30 12.43
C THR A 26 -15.04 -18.27 12.96
N PRO A 27 -14.98 -17.06 12.38
CA PRO A 27 -14.07 -16.05 12.87
C PRO A 27 -14.48 -15.55 14.26
N SER A 28 -13.49 -15.29 15.13
CA SER A 28 -13.73 -14.63 16.42
C SER A 28 -13.79 -13.11 16.31
N ALA A 29 -13.19 -12.54 15.25
CA ALA A 29 -13.24 -11.12 14.95
C ALA A 29 -14.53 -10.75 14.20
N SER A 30 -14.99 -9.51 14.38
CA SER A 30 -16.11 -8.94 13.63
C SER A 30 -15.69 -7.80 12.70
N ASN A 31 -14.40 -7.47 12.66
CA ASN A 31 -13.90 -6.40 11.81
C ASN A 31 -13.99 -6.81 10.34
N VAL A 32 -14.67 -5.98 9.55
CA VAL A 32 -14.93 -6.21 8.14
C VAL A 32 -14.03 -5.29 7.32
N VAL A 33 -13.29 -5.88 6.38
CA VAL A 33 -12.38 -5.16 5.48
C VAL A 33 -12.67 -5.49 4.03
N GLU A 34 -12.23 -4.61 3.15
CA GLU A 34 -12.45 -4.69 1.70
C GLU A 34 -11.18 -5.10 0.97
N SER A 35 -11.30 -5.44 -0.32
CA SER A 35 -10.14 -5.87 -1.13
C SER A 35 -9.12 -4.75 -1.37
N ASN A 36 -9.52 -3.49 -1.23
CA ASN A 36 -8.65 -2.32 -1.27
C ASN A 36 -8.15 -1.89 0.12
N PHE A 37 -8.03 -2.83 1.08
CA PHE A 37 -7.57 -2.53 2.44
C PHE A 37 -6.23 -1.78 2.46
N LEU A 38 -5.26 -2.27 1.69
CA LEU A 38 -3.93 -1.69 1.60
C LEU A 38 -3.88 -0.68 0.44
N GLY A 39 -3.77 0.60 0.80
CA GLY A 39 -3.64 1.75 -0.11
C GLY A 39 -2.22 2.31 -0.14
N ILE A 40 -2.05 3.39 -0.91
CA ILE A 40 -0.77 4.09 -1.09
C ILE A 40 -0.89 5.49 -0.51
N SER A 41 0.04 5.90 0.35
CA SER A 41 0.18 7.30 0.76
C SER A 41 1.30 7.95 -0.04
N TYR A 42 1.08 9.15 -0.56
CA TYR A 42 2.10 9.99 -1.19
C TYR A 42 2.31 11.27 -0.38
N GLU A 43 3.58 11.65 -0.24
CA GLU A 43 3.97 13.00 0.17
C GLU A 43 3.50 14.01 -0.89
N LEU A 44 2.81 15.08 -0.47
CA LEU A 44 2.29 16.10 -1.37
C LEU A 44 3.39 16.70 -2.26
N SER A 45 4.58 16.96 -1.70
CA SER A 45 5.65 17.68 -2.38
C SER A 45 6.15 17.05 -3.68
N TYR A 46 5.96 15.74 -3.81
CA TYR A 46 6.54 14.95 -4.88
C TYR A 46 5.48 14.17 -5.67
N LEU A 47 4.21 14.52 -5.49
CA LEU A 47 3.13 13.85 -6.21
C LEU A 47 3.31 13.96 -7.74
N ASN A 48 3.87 15.06 -8.23
CA ASN A 48 4.13 15.27 -9.65
C ASN A 48 5.18 14.32 -10.24
N GLU A 49 6.13 13.81 -9.45
CA GLU A 49 7.06 12.76 -9.91
C GLU A 49 6.30 11.48 -10.29
N TYR A 50 5.18 11.22 -9.61
CA TYR A 50 4.36 10.04 -9.85
C TYR A 50 3.26 10.29 -10.88
N PHE A 51 2.52 11.39 -10.76
CA PHE A 51 1.30 11.64 -11.52
C PHE A 51 1.48 12.62 -12.68
N GLY A 52 2.65 13.23 -12.85
CA GLY A 52 2.87 14.28 -13.85
C GLY A 52 2.64 15.69 -13.31
N ASN A 53 2.96 16.71 -14.12
CA ASN A 53 2.82 18.11 -13.72
C ASN A 53 1.42 18.69 -14.01
N ASP A 54 0.70 18.06 -14.94
CA ASP A 54 -0.62 18.48 -15.41
C ASP A 54 -1.30 17.30 -16.13
N THR A 55 -2.55 17.51 -16.56
CA THR A 55 -3.34 16.49 -17.25
C THR A 55 -2.76 15.98 -18.58
N ASN A 56 -1.79 16.69 -19.18
CA ASN A 56 -1.14 16.26 -20.43
C ASN A 56 0.15 15.44 -20.19
N THR A 57 0.67 15.45 -18.96
CA THR A 57 1.96 14.85 -18.60
C THR A 57 1.81 13.69 -17.61
N ILE A 58 0.61 13.10 -17.51
CA ILE A 58 0.36 11.97 -16.62
C ILE A 58 1.24 10.77 -16.99
N ASN A 59 1.99 10.26 -16.01
CA ASN A 59 2.92 9.17 -16.24
C ASN A 59 2.18 7.85 -16.49
N MET A 60 2.26 7.35 -17.73
CA MET A 60 1.69 6.06 -18.11
C MET A 60 2.15 4.88 -17.23
N PRO A 61 3.44 4.77 -16.81
CA PRO A 61 3.85 3.69 -15.92
C PRO A 61 3.09 3.68 -14.60
N MET A 62 2.83 4.85 -14.01
CA MET A 62 2.05 4.95 -12.77
C MET A 62 0.60 4.48 -12.97
N LEU A 63 -0.04 4.84 -14.09
CA LEU A 63 -1.36 4.32 -14.45
C LEU A 63 -1.38 2.79 -14.56
N ASN A 64 -0.30 2.20 -15.08
CA ASN A 64 -0.17 0.76 -15.21
C ASN A 64 -0.01 0.06 -13.86
N TYR A 65 0.80 0.62 -12.95
CA TYR A 65 0.91 0.11 -11.58
C TYR A 65 -0.44 0.16 -10.83
N LEU A 66 -1.14 1.30 -10.90
CA LEU A 66 -2.48 1.42 -10.29
C LEU A 66 -3.49 0.48 -10.95
N GLY A 67 -3.44 0.33 -12.28
CA GLY A 67 -4.27 -0.61 -13.02
C GLY A 67 -4.03 -2.07 -12.62
N CYS A 68 -2.78 -2.44 -12.34
CA CYS A 68 -2.44 -3.79 -11.85
C CYS A 68 -3.04 -4.07 -10.47
N ILE A 69 -3.04 -3.09 -9.57
CA ILE A 69 -3.70 -3.21 -8.26
C ILE A 69 -5.21 -3.27 -8.46
N ARG A 70 -5.77 -2.36 -9.28
CA ARG A 70 -7.20 -2.26 -9.57
C ARG A 70 -7.78 -3.58 -10.10
N ALA A 71 -7.07 -4.25 -11.00
CA ALA A 71 -7.46 -5.55 -11.56
C ALA A 71 -7.60 -6.66 -10.50
N ARG A 72 -7.03 -6.47 -9.30
CA ARG A 72 -7.07 -7.43 -8.18
C ARG A 72 -8.01 -7.00 -7.06
N THR A 73 -8.70 -5.88 -7.22
CA THR A 73 -9.75 -5.41 -6.31
C THR A 73 -11.13 -5.76 -6.86
N ARG A 74 -12.15 -5.81 -5.99
CA ARG A 74 -13.54 -5.96 -6.44
C ARG A 74 -13.94 -4.79 -7.32
N PRO A 75 -14.85 -4.95 -8.30
CA PRO A 75 -15.35 -3.84 -9.09
C PRO A 75 -15.86 -2.64 -8.28
N ALA A 76 -16.40 -2.86 -7.07
CA ALA A 76 -16.86 -1.79 -6.17
C ALA A 76 -15.73 -1.10 -5.37
N ASP A 77 -14.56 -1.70 -5.28
CA ASP A 77 -13.45 -1.24 -4.43
C ASP A 77 -12.40 -0.50 -5.27
N SER A 78 -12.43 0.83 -5.27
CA SER A 78 -11.39 1.66 -5.91
C SER A 78 -10.02 1.49 -5.24
N VAL A 79 -8.92 1.65 -5.97
CA VAL A 79 -7.58 1.73 -5.37
C VAL A 79 -7.54 2.93 -4.43
N ARG A 80 -7.07 2.75 -3.20
CA ARG A 80 -7.01 3.83 -2.21
C ARG A 80 -5.69 4.57 -2.30
N VAL A 81 -5.76 5.89 -2.41
CA VAL A 81 -4.60 6.79 -2.43
C VAL A 81 -4.79 7.91 -1.41
N ARG A 82 -3.83 8.09 -0.52
CA ARG A 82 -3.76 9.23 0.41
C ARG A 82 -2.73 10.22 -0.09
N ILE A 83 -3.06 11.50 -0.11
CA ILE A 83 -2.12 12.60 -0.41
C ILE A 83 -1.95 13.41 0.86
N GLY A 84 -0.73 13.55 1.35
CA GLY A 84 -0.48 14.25 2.60
C GLY A 84 1.00 14.32 2.99
N GLY A 85 1.28 13.88 4.22
CA GLY A 85 2.58 13.95 4.85
C GLY A 85 2.82 15.29 5.54
N ASN A 86 4.03 15.50 6.04
CA ASN A 86 4.39 16.75 6.71
C ASN A 86 4.25 17.95 5.78
N SER A 87 4.59 17.78 4.50
CA SER A 87 4.52 18.85 3.50
C SER A 87 3.11 19.38 3.32
N ALA A 88 2.08 18.54 3.39
CA ALA A 88 0.71 18.99 3.23
C ALA A 88 0.27 19.93 4.35
N ASP A 89 0.87 19.84 5.53
CA ASP A 89 0.54 20.70 6.67
C ASP A 89 1.25 22.07 6.60
N SER A 90 2.33 22.18 5.82
CA SER A 90 3.15 23.39 5.68
C SER A 90 2.94 24.12 4.35
N SER A 91 2.16 23.56 3.43
CA SER A 91 2.06 24.02 2.05
C SER A 91 0.82 24.88 1.80
N PRO A 92 0.96 26.12 1.29
CA PRO A 92 -0.18 26.94 0.87
C PRO A 92 -0.80 26.47 -0.45
N TYR A 93 -2.14 26.54 -0.52
CA TYR A 93 -2.94 26.23 -1.71
C TYR A 93 -3.33 27.48 -2.50
N TYR A 94 -3.35 27.36 -3.84
CA TYR A 94 -3.83 28.39 -4.77
C TYR A 94 -4.92 27.86 -5.70
N THR A 95 -6.03 28.58 -5.83
CA THR A 95 -7.18 28.14 -6.66
C THR A 95 -6.88 28.20 -8.16
N GLU A 96 -5.95 29.05 -8.60
CA GLU A 96 -5.61 29.21 -10.02
C GLU A 96 -4.87 27.98 -10.57
N SER A 97 -5.50 27.30 -11.53
CA SER A 97 -4.93 26.14 -12.20
C SER A 97 -3.69 26.53 -13.01
N SER A 98 -2.54 25.91 -12.73
CA SER A 98 -1.31 26.12 -13.48
C SER A 98 -0.41 24.88 -13.46
N SER A 99 0.46 24.77 -14.47
CA SER A 99 1.51 23.75 -14.52
C SER A 99 2.85 24.40 -14.10
N PRO A 100 3.63 23.78 -13.19
CA PRO A 100 3.36 22.48 -12.57
C PRO A 100 2.29 22.56 -11.46
N MET A 101 1.54 21.48 -11.26
CA MET A 101 0.50 21.37 -10.22
C MET A 101 1.05 21.48 -8.79
N VAL A 102 2.35 21.18 -8.62
CA VAL A 102 3.11 21.26 -7.36
C VAL A 102 4.49 21.85 -7.66
N GLN A 103 4.94 22.78 -6.82
CA GLN A 103 6.26 23.40 -6.93
C GLN A 103 6.92 23.53 -5.55
N LEU A 104 8.15 23.01 -5.42
CA LEU A 104 8.97 23.18 -4.21
C LEU A 104 9.21 24.66 -3.91
N VAL A 105 8.99 25.05 -2.65
CA VAL A 105 9.37 26.36 -2.16
C VAL A 105 10.88 26.37 -1.96
N PRO A 106 11.63 27.26 -2.63
CA PRO A 106 13.08 27.33 -2.46
C PRO A 106 13.48 27.61 -1.01
N GLY A 107 14.56 26.98 -0.54
CA GLY A 107 15.10 27.21 0.79
C GLY A 107 15.76 25.97 1.39
N ASP A 108 16.46 26.17 2.51
CA ASP A 108 16.99 25.08 3.34
C ASP A 108 15.89 24.60 4.29
N HIS A 109 15.03 23.71 3.78
CA HIS A 109 13.92 23.14 4.52
C HIS A 109 14.29 21.76 5.08
N ASN A 110 13.57 21.32 6.12
CA ASN A 110 13.76 20.00 6.69
C ASN A 110 13.52 18.92 5.62
N ALA A 111 14.45 17.98 5.44
CA ALA A 111 14.34 16.94 4.41
C ALA A 111 13.06 16.07 4.52
N ASN A 112 12.39 16.04 5.67
CA ASN A 112 11.14 15.30 5.89
C ASN A 112 9.89 16.20 5.90
N ASP A 113 10.04 17.50 5.63
CA ASP A 113 8.96 18.48 5.53
C ASP A 113 9.37 19.54 4.50
N GLN A 114 9.17 19.20 3.23
CA GLN A 114 9.55 20.03 2.09
C GLN A 114 8.33 20.82 1.61
N PRO A 115 8.15 22.09 2.00
CA PRO A 115 6.96 22.85 1.64
C PRO A 115 6.86 23.07 0.13
N VAL A 116 5.62 23.07 -0.37
CA VAL A 116 5.29 23.36 -1.76
C VAL A 116 4.23 24.44 -1.87
N THR A 117 4.19 25.10 -3.02
CA THR A 117 2.95 25.70 -3.52
C THR A 117 2.26 24.67 -4.40
N TYR A 118 0.95 24.53 -4.27
CA TYR A 118 0.15 23.63 -5.11
C TYR A 118 -1.16 24.28 -5.48
N ASN A 119 -1.75 23.82 -6.59
CA ASN A 119 -2.89 24.49 -7.17
C ASN A 119 -3.95 23.54 -7.74
N SER A 120 -5.09 24.07 -8.18
CA SER A 120 -6.26 23.27 -8.60
C SER A 120 -5.99 22.27 -9.75
N GLU A 121 -4.90 22.40 -10.51
CA GLU A 121 -4.50 21.40 -11.52
C GLU A 121 -4.28 20.01 -10.92
N ILE A 122 -3.83 19.92 -9.67
CA ILE A 122 -3.63 18.65 -8.96
C ILE A 122 -4.91 17.80 -8.90
N TRP A 123 -6.06 18.44 -8.66
CA TRP A 123 -7.35 17.74 -8.59
C TRP A 123 -7.82 17.27 -9.96
N LYS A 124 -7.48 18.00 -11.02
CA LYS A 124 -7.77 17.60 -12.41
C LYS A 124 -6.93 16.41 -12.82
N VAL A 125 -5.64 16.41 -12.48
CA VAL A 125 -4.74 15.27 -12.69
C VAL A 125 -5.27 14.04 -11.95
N MET A 126 -5.62 14.17 -10.67
CA MET A 126 -6.16 13.07 -9.88
C MET A 126 -7.50 12.55 -10.43
N SER A 127 -8.40 13.44 -10.87
CA SER A 127 -9.64 13.06 -11.55
C SER A 127 -9.39 12.29 -12.85
N ALA A 128 -8.38 12.70 -13.63
CA ALA A 128 -7.98 12.00 -14.85
C ALA A 128 -7.34 10.63 -14.57
N VAL A 129 -6.52 10.52 -13.50
CA VAL A 129 -5.96 9.24 -13.02
C VAL A 129 -7.07 8.29 -12.59
N HIS A 130 -8.02 8.75 -11.76
CA HIS A 130 -9.20 7.97 -11.36
C HIS A 130 -9.92 7.37 -12.57
N LYS A 131 -10.23 8.21 -13.58
CA LYS A 131 -10.92 7.79 -14.81
C LYS A 131 -10.10 6.78 -15.62
N SER A 132 -8.79 7.03 -15.77
CA SER A 132 -7.90 6.19 -16.58
C SER A 132 -7.67 4.81 -15.98
N VAL A 133 -7.60 4.72 -14.64
CA VAL A 133 -7.45 3.45 -13.92
C VAL A 133 -8.79 2.70 -13.80
N GLY A 134 -9.92 3.41 -13.90
CA GLY A 134 -11.25 2.82 -13.67
C GLY A 134 -11.57 2.64 -12.19
N GLY A 135 -11.06 3.53 -11.34
CA GLY A 135 -11.36 3.56 -9.89
C GLY A 135 -10.13 3.81 -9.02
N VAL A 136 -9.95 5.07 -8.63
CA VAL A 136 -9.06 5.50 -7.53
C VAL A 136 -9.85 6.36 -6.56
N ALA A 137 -9.77 6.08 -5.26
CA ALA A 137 -10.42 6.85 -4.20
C ALA A 137 -9.36 7.58 -3.36
N TYR A 138 -9.62 8.85 -3.05
CA TYR A 138 -8.64 9.77 -2.52
C TYR A 138 -8.94 10.21 -1.09
N SER A 139 -7.96 10.05 -0.21
CA SER A 139 -7.92 10.67 1.12
C SER A 139 -6.96 11.86 1.09
N ILE A 140 -7.46 13.08 1.29
CA ILE A 140 -6.64 14.30 1.11
C ILE A 140 -6.37 14.94 2.46
N ASN A 141 -5.10 15.20 2.76
CA ASN A 141 -4.73 15.96 3.94
C ASN A 141 -5.12 17.44 3.75
N ILE A 142 -5.84 17.98 4.73
CA ILE A 142 -6.14 19.40 4.84
C ILE A 142 -5.20 19.99 5.88
N PRO A 143 -4.46 21.07 5.55
CA PRO A 143 -3.55 21.68 6.50
C PRO A 143 -4.29 22.16 7.76
N LEU A 144 -3.74 21.84 8.92
CA LEU A 144 -4.11 22.38 10.21
C LEU A 144 -2.93 23.15 10.83
N ALA A 145 -1.68 22.83 10.46
CA ALA A 145 -0.52 23.56 10.95
C ALA A 145 -0.46 25.01 10.44
N ILE A 146 -1.09 25.30 9.29
CA ILE A 146 -1.42 26.64 8.78
C ILE A 146 -2.93 26.84 8.76
N ALA A 147 -3.40 28.06 8.49
CA ALA A 147 -4.83 28.38 8.46
C ALA A 147 -5.59 27.50 7.45
N PRO A 148 -6.66 26.78 7.88
CA PRO A 148 -7.51 26.01 6.99
C PRO A 148 -8.13 26.89 5.89
N ASN A 149 -8.25 26.33 4.69
CA ASN A 149 -8.69 27.05 3.49
C ASN A 149 -9.98 26.43 2.94
N ALA A 150 -11.08 27.18 2.97
CA ALA A 150 -12.37 26.72 2.44
C ALA A 150 -12.32 26.46 0.93
N SER A 151 -11.67 27.35 0.16
CA SER A 151 -11.52 27.21 -1.29
C SER A 151 -10.76 25.94 -1.68
N LEU A 152 -9.77 25.51 -0.87
CA LEU A 152 -9.11 24.22 -1.06
C LEU A 152 -10.12 23.07 -1.01
N THR A 153 -10.94 23.02 0.04
CA THR A 153 -11.90 21.93 0.19
C THR A 153 -13.04 21.99 -0.82
N ASP A 154 -13.44 23.19 -1.26
CA ASP A 154 -14.43 23.36 -2.32
C ASP A 154 -13.89 22.86 -3.67
N ASP A 155 -12.63 23.18 -4.01
CA ASP A 155 -12.01 22.69 -5.23
C ASP A 155 -11.81 21.17 -5.20
N ILE A 156 -11.40 20.60 -4.07
CA ILE A 156 -11.28 19.14 -3.91
C ILE A 156 -12.63 18.47 -4.16
N ARG A 157 -13.70 18.90 -3.46
CA ARG A 157 -15.04 18.32 -3.59
C ARG A 157 -15.57 18.46 -5.02
N THR A 158 -15.37 19.62 -5.63
CA THR A 158 -15.83 19.91 -7.00
C THR A 158 -15.14 19.04 -8.05
N ASN A 159 -13.82 18.89 -7.96
CA ASN A 159 -13.04 18.21 -9.01
C ASN A 159 -12.96 16.69 -8.81
N LEU A 160 -12.94 16.21 -7.57
CA LEU A 160 -12.84 14.78 -7.28
C LEU A 160 -14.22 14.12 -7.20
N GLY A 161 -15.27 14.81 -6.75
CA GLY A 161 -16.62 14.25 -6.62
C GLY A 161 -16.61 12.89 -5.92
N ASP A 162 -17.16 11.87 -6.58
CA ASP A 162 -17.25 10.49 -6.06
C ASP A 162 -15.88 9.81 -5.85
N SER A 163 -14.80 10.34 -6.42
CA SER A 163 -13.44 9.85 -6.17
C SER A 163 -12.84 10.39 -4.86
N LEU A 164 -13.48 11.34 -4.19
CA LEU A 164 -13.08 11.77 -2.84
C LEU A 164 -13.61 10.77 -1.80
N ASP A 165 -12.70 10.15 -1.04
CA ASP A 165 -13.06 9.32 0.11
C ASP A 165 -13.14 10.14 1.41
N SER A 166 -12.11 10.93 1.72
CA SER A 166 -12.04 11.65 2.99
C SER A 166 -11.09 12.85 2.96
N LEU A 167 -11.32 13.78 3.89
CA LEU A 167 -10.46 14.92 4.18
C LEU A 167 -9.82 14.72 5.56
N LEU A 168 -8.51 14.52 5.61
CA LEU A 168 -7.75 14.27 6.84
C LEU A 168 -7.24 15.60 7.39
N LEU A 169 -7.78 16.06 8.51
CA LEU A 169 -7.47 17.38 9.02
C LEU A 169 -6.21 17.34 9.93
N GLY A 170 -5.11 17.87 9.41
CA GLY A 170 -3.78 17.83 10.02
C GLY A 170 -3.01 16.52 9.76
N ASN A 171 -1.69 16.58 9.93
CA ASN A 171 -0.78 15.43 9.88
C ASN A 171 0.06 15.39 11.16
N GLU A 172 -0.02 14.30 11.94
CA GLU A 172 0.74 14.13 13.18
C GLU A 172 0.65 15.33 14.15
N PRO A 173 -0.58 15.80 14.51
CA PRO A 173 -0.73 16.96 15.41
C PRO A 173 -0.11 16.74 16.79
N ASP A 174 0.08 15.48 17.18
CA ASP A 174 0.77 15.07 18.40
C ASP A 174 2.28 15.40 18.37
N LEU A 175 2.84 15.72 17.21
CA LEU A 175 4.22 16.15 17.02
C LEU A 175 4.38 17.66 16.78
N TYR A 176 3.30 18.43 16.65
CA TYR A 176 3.35 19.85 16.29
C TYR A 176 4.24 20.71 17.18
N PHE A 177 4.23 20.47 18.49
CA PHE A 177 5.09 21.21 19.42
C PHE A 177 6.57 20.92 19.16
N GLY A 178 6.95 19.64 19.11
CA GLY A 178 8.32 19.21 18.84
C GLY A 178 8.82 19.66 17.46
N HIS A 179 7.94 19.66 16.47
CA HIS A 179 8.21 20.11 15.10
C HIS A 179 8.09 21.63 14.92
N LYS A 180 7.94 22.40 16.00
CA LYS A 180 7.88 23.87 15.97
C LYS A 180 6.75 24.43 15.08
N LYS A 181 5.65 23.68 14.93
CA LYS A 181 4.42 24.13 14.27
C LYS A 181 3.51 24.93 15.21
N ARG A 182 3.76 24.87 16.51
CA ARG A 182 3.03 25.60 17.57
C ARG A 182 3.99 26.29 18.55
N THR A 183 4.91 27.12 18.03
CA THR A 183 5.95 27.80 18.83
C THR A 183 5.42 28.77 19.88
N GLY A 184 4.17 29.24 19.75
CA GLY A 184 3.51 30.12 20.71
C GLY A 184 2.78 29.42 21.86
N VAL A 185 2.68 28.09 21.85
CA VAL A 185 1.96 27.30 22.84
C VAL A 185 2.95 26.38 23.55
N ALA A 186 3.21 26.62 24.83
CA ALA A 186 3.99 25.69 25.63
C ALA A 186 3.13 24.44 25.89
N ASN A 187 3.63 23.26 25.52
CA ASN A 187 2.97 21.96 25.71
C ASN A 187 1.63 21.83 24.97
N TYR A 188 1.62 21.98 23.64
CA TYR A 188 0.43 21.76 22.81
C TYR A 188 -0.28 20.44 23.17
N THR A 189 -1.52 20.55 23.67
CA THR A 189 -2.28 19.45 24.24
C THR A 189 -3.35 18.91 23.28
N VAL A 190 -3.94 17.76 23.65
CA VAL A 190 -5.13 17.22 22.99
C VAL A 190 -6.30 18.23 23.00
N GLN A 191 -6.45 19.03 24.05
CA GLN A 191 -7.54 20.02 24.16
C GLN A 191 -7.30 21.24 23.27
N ASP A 192 -6.06 21.69 23.12
CA ASP A 192 -5.71 22.73 22.15
C ASP A 192 -6.07 22.27 20.74
N TYR A 193 -5.73 21.02 20.42
CA TYR A 193 -6.11 20.40 19.16
C TYR A 193 -7.63 20.30 18.96
N PHE A 194 -8.43 19.98 19.98
CA PHE A 194 -9.89 19.98 19.83
C PHE A 194 -10.41 21.36 19.39
N GLY A 195 -9.91 22.42 20.01
CA GLY A 195 -10.26 23.79 19.65
C GLY A 195 -9.92 24.13 18.21
N GLU A 196 -8.70 23.78 17.76
CA GLU A 196 -8.28 23.98 16.38
C GLU A 196 -9.09 23.13 15.39
N TYR A 197 -9.35 21.88 15.74
CA TYR A 197 -10.12 20.94 14.93
C TYR A 197 -11.56 21.44 14.72
N ALA A 198 -12.23 21.87 15.79
CA ALA A 198 -13.56 22.45 15.74
C ALA A 198 -13.61 23.74 14.91
N ALA A 199 -12.59 24.61 15.03
CA ALA A 199 -12.51 25.83 14.25
C ALA A 199 -12.29 25.55 12.74
N ALA A 200 -11.44 24.57 12.43
CA ALA A 200 -11.18 24.14 11.08
C ALA A 200 -12.42 23.53 10.42
N ILE A 201 -13.15 22.63 11.10
CA ILE A 201 -14.40 22.06 10.60
C ILE A 201 -15.42 23.15 10.25
N LYS A 202 -15.56 24.19 11.08
CA LYS A 202 -16.44 25.33 10.79
C LYS A 202 -16.06 26.07 9.50
N THR A 203 -14.77 26.07 9.16
CA THR A 203 -14.24 26.76 7.98
C THR A 203 -14.43 25.91 6.72
N ILE A 204 -14.16 24.61 6.80
CA ILE A 204 -14.07 23.73 5.63
C ILE A 204 -15.33 22.87 5.40
N GLY A 205 -16.25 22.82 6.35
CA GLY A 205 -17.43 21.96 6.34
C GLY A 205 -17.09 20.47 6.54
N SER A 206 -18.02 19.69 7.09
CA SER A 206 -17.75 18.30 7.48
C SER A 206 -18.43 17.21 6.63
N THR A 207 -19.40 17.58 5.79
CA THR A 207 -20.22 16.60 5.06
C THR A 207 -20.13 16.75 3.55
N ASP A 208 -20.48 15.68 2.82
CA ASP A 208 -20.71 15.71 1.38
C ASP A 208 -22.10 16.29 1.04
N THR A 209 -22.44 16.30 -0.24
CA THR A 209 -23.74 16.79 -0.75
C THR A 209 -24.94 15.93 -0.31
N GLN A 210 -24.70 14.73 0.20
CA GLN A 210 -25.69 13.82 0.76
C GLN A 210 -25.77 13.90 2.29
N GLY A 211 -25.00 14.81 2.92
CA GLY A 211 -24.91 14.96 4.36
C GLY A 211 -24.08 13.87 5.05
N LYS A 212 -23.31 13.08 4.32
CA LYS A 212 -22.45 12.04 4.91
C LYS A 212 -21.13 12.64 5.40
N PRO A 213 -20.58 12.18 6.54
CA PRO A 213 -19.30 12.63 7.05
C PRO A 213 -18.17 12.43 6.03
N THR A 214 -17.33 13.45 5.87
CA THR A 214 -16.14 13.43 4.99
C THR A 214 -14.84 13.63 5.76
N ILE A 215 -14.90 14.08 7.01
CA ILE A 215 -13.70 14.45 7.76
C ILE A 215 -13.11 13.23 8.45
N ALA A 216 -11.80 13.21 8.56
CA ALA A 216 -11.02 12.23 9.26
C ALA A 216 -9.99 12.93 10.17
N GLY A 217 -9.62 12.27 11.24
CA GLY A 217 -8.63 12.76 12.20
C GLY A 217 -8.50 11.79 13.37
N PRO A 218 -7.55 12.01 14.28
CA PRO A 218 -6.59 13.12 14.31
C PRO A 218 -5.29 12.91 13.52
N SER A 219 -5.04 11.71 13.00
CA SER A 219 -3.74 11.32 12.43
C SER A 219 -2.64 11.28 13.51
N ILE A 220 -2.90 10.63 14.65
CA ILE A 220 -1.88 10.45 15.71
C ILE A 220 -0.73 9.62 15.15
N CYS A 221 0.51 10.08 15.34
CA CYS A 221 1.71 9.30 15.05
C CYS A 221 2.08 8.36 16.20
N CYS A 222 2.40 8.93 17.37
CA CYS A 222 3.08 8.17 18.42
C CYS A 222 3.08 8.81 19.82
N ALA A 223 2.92 10.12 19.94
CA ALA A 223 3.06 10.82 21.22
C ALA A 223 1.76 10.86 22.04
N TRP A 224 0.60 10.77 21.39
CA TRP A 224 -0.70 10.74 22.06
C TRP A 224 -1.24 9.31 22.22
N ASP A 225 -1.96 9.09 23.32
CA ASP A 225 -2.68 7.85 23.58
C ASP A 225 -4.11 7.94 23.03
N LEU A 226 -4.49 6.97 22.18
CA LEU A 226 -5.79 6.99 21.51
C LEU A 226 -6.93 6.83 22.53
N ALA A 227 -6.79 5.95 23.52
CA ALA A 227 -7.86 5.73 24.50
C ALA A 227 -8.18 7.03 25.26
N THR A 228 -7.15 7.72 25.74
CA THR A 228 -7.23 9.00 26.42
C THR A 228 -7.91 10.04 25.54
N LEU A 229 -7.49 10.19 24.29
CA LEU A 229 -8.10 11.16 23.37
C LEU A 229 -9.59 10.89 23.13
N LEU A 230 -9.96 9.63 22.88
CA LEU A 230 -11.37 9.28 22.63
C LEU A 230 -12.23 9.47 23.90
N GLN A 231 -11.71 9.14 25.07
CA GLN A 231 -12.41 9.24 26.36
C GLN A 231 -12.49 10.67 26.90
N GLN A 232 -11.58 11.55 26.51
CA GLN A 232 -11.59 12.98 26.87
C GLN A 232 -12.58 13.81 26.04
N GLY A 233 -13.40 13.16 25.20
CA GLY A 233 -14.53 13.81 24.54
C GLY A 233 -14.42 13.89 23.02
N TYR A 234 -13.31 13.47 22.38
CA TYR A 234 -13.16 13.59 20.92
C TYR A 234 -14.28 12.91 20.15
N LEU A 235 -14.65 11.67 20.54
CA LEU A 235 -15.78 10.98 19.91
C LEU A 235 -17.12 11.62 20.28
N THR A 236 -17.26 12.13 21.50
CA THR A 236 -18.52 12.77 21.91
C THR A 236 -18.76 14.07 21.14
N GLU A 237 -17.69 14.81 20.84
CA GLU A 237 -17.75 16.09 20.16
C GLU A 237 -17.83 15.96 18.63
N PHE A 238 -17.11 15.00 18.03
CA PHE A 238 -16.90 14.95 16.58
C PHE A 238 -17.41 13.67 15.88
N ALA A 239 -18.06 12.72 16.58
CA ALA A 239 -18.47 11.46 15.94
C ALA A 239 -19.44 11.67 14.76
N SER A 240 -20.27 12.71 14.76
CA SER A 240 -21.16 13.04 13.65
C SER A 240 -20.44 13.57 12.41
N GLU A 241 -19.22 14.04 12.56
CA GLU A 241 -18.39 14.66 11.53
C GLU A 241 -17.31 13.71 11.01
N LEU A 242 -16.96 12.70 11.82
CA LEU A 242 -15.87 11.77 11.55
C LEU A 242 -16.33 10.58 10.72
N LYS A 243 -15.75 10.45 9.53
CA LYS A 243 -15.75 9.21 8.75
C LYS A 243 -14.72 8.22 9.30
N TYR A 244 -13.55 8.72 9.69
CA TYR A 244 -12.45 7.89 10.20
C TYR A 244 -11.79 8.45 11.45
N ILE A 245 -11.46 7.56 12.39
CA ILE A 245 -10.39 7.77 13.36
C ILE A 245 -9.08 7.36 12.70
N VAL A 246 -8.07 8.24 12.76
CA VAL A 246 -6.83 8.09 11.99
C VAL A 246 -5.60 7.97 12.90
N LEU A 247 -4.80 6.96 12.64
CA LEU A 247 -3.47 6.74 13.21
C LEU A 247 -2.42 6.69 12.08
N GLN A 248 -1.16 6.88 12.43
CA GLN A 248 0.02 6.69 11.60
C GLN A 248 1.05 5.98 12.48
N HIS A 249 1.77 4.97 11.98
CA HIS A 249 2.76 4.32 12.84
C HIS A 249 3.81 3.53 12.07
N TYR A 250 5.08 3.89 12.26
CA TYR A 250 6.25 3.17 11.79
C TYR A 250 6.89 2.41 12.97
N PRO A 251 7.47 1.21 12.76
CA PRO A 251 8.11 0.48 13.86
C PRO A 251 9.37 1.18 14.36
N GLN A 252 10.06 1.95 13.50
CA GLN A 252 11.27 2.69 13.84
C GLN A 252 11.46 3.89 12.90
N ASN A 253 12.57 4.61 13.05
CA ASN A 253 12.93 5.75 12.20
C ASN A 253 14.40 5.70 11.75
N ASN A 254 14.70 6.38 10.65
CA ASN A 254 16.06 6.66 10.17
C ASN A 254 16.36 8.17 10.17
N CYS A 255 15.68 8.94 11.04
CA CYS A 255 15.84 10.40 11.09
C CYS A 255 17.23 10.82 11.56
N ASN A 256 17.92 9.93 12.27
CA ASN A 256 19.35 10.01 12.56
C ASN A 256 20.08 8.93 11.73
N PRO A 257 20.67 9.29 10.57
CA PRO A 257 21.23 8.30 9.65
C PRO A 257 22.16 7.30 10.33
N GLY A 258 21.93 6.01 10.05
CA GLY A 258 22.73 4.91 10.60
C GLY A 258 22.37 4.49 12.03
N LYS A 259 21.33 5.10 12.64
CA LYS A 259 20.84 4.73 13.98
C LYS A 259 19.42 4.19 13.90
N PHE A 260 19.29 2.91 13.56
CA PHE A 260 18.01 2.18 13.53
C PHE A 260 18.12 0.89 14.37
N PRO A 261 17.30 0.72 15.44
CA PRO A 261 17.46 -0.38 16.39
C PRO A 261 17.04 -1.74 15.83
N TYR A 262 16.10 -1.77 14.90
CA TYR A 262 15.58 -3.02 14.35
C TYR A 262 16.27 -3.34 13.03
N GLN A 263 16.72 -4.59 12.92
CA GLN A 263 17.38 -5.16 11.73
C GLN A 263 16.43 -6.10 11.00
N LEU A 264 16.79 -6.55 9.80
CA LEU A 264 15.97 -7.42 8.96
C LEU A 264 15.23 -8.56 9.71
N PRO A 265 15.84 -9.31 10.66
CA PRO A 265 15.11 -10.35 11.39
C PRO A 265 13.85 -9.87 12.12
N TYR A 266 13.83 -8.62 12.61
CA TYR A 266 12.64 -8.04 13.26
C TYR A 266 11.41 -8.09 12.35
N TYR A 267 11.61 -7.85 11.06
CA TYR A 267 10.55 -7.79 10.04
C TYR A 267 10.04 -9.16 9.61
N LEU A 268 10.82 -10.23 9.85
CA LEU A 268 10.41 -11.61 9.57
C LEU A 268 9.67 -12.27 10.75
N GLN A 269 9.64 -11.60 11.89
CA GLN A 269 9.07 -12.11 13.14
C GLN A 269 7.64 -11.60 13.33
N HIS A 270 6.67 -12.48 13.08
CA HIS A 270 5.26 -12.14 13.17
C HIS A 270 4.85 -11.59 14.57
N ALA A 271 5.44 -12.08 15.66
CA ALA A 271 5.20 -11.53 17.00
C ALA A 271 5.49 -10.01 17.11
N ASN A 272 6.48 -9.50 16.38
CA ASN A 272 6.75 -8.06 16.33
C ASN A 272 5.66 -7.31 15.56
N VAL A 273 5.14 -7.91 14.49
CA VAL A 273 4.03 -7.37 13.69
C VAL A 273 2.74 -7.31 14.52
N VAL A 274 2.44 -8.36 15.29
CA VAL A 274 1.31 -8.38 16.24
C VAL A 274 1.42 -7.23 17.24
N LYS A 275 2.58 -7.07 17.87
CA LYS A 275 2.82 -5.98 18.82
C LYS A 275 2.68 -4.61 18.15
N LEU A 276 3.20 -4.46 16.93
CA LEU A 276 3.16 -3.21 16.19
C LEU A 276 1.73 -2.80 15.84
N ALA A 277 0.90 -3.70 15.32
CA ALA A 277 -0.49 -3.40 14.98
C ALA A 277 -1.37 -3.13 16.21
N GLN A 278 -0.97 -3.62 17.38
CA GLN A 278 -1.71 -3.47 18.63
C GLN A 278 -1.18 -2.34 19.53
N TRP A 279 -0.29 -1.48 19.03
CA TRP A 279 0.36 -0.46 19.86
C TRP A 279 -0.62 0.51 20.55
N GLN A 280 -1.80 0.75 19.95
CA GLN A 280 -2.92 1.55 20.52
C GLN A 280 -4.11 0.69 20.96
N LYS A 281 -3.90 -0.59 21.30
CA LYS A 281 -4.97 -1.56 21.56
C LYS A 281 -6.07 -1.07 22.52
N PRO A 282 -5.77 -0.41 23.66
CA PRO A 282 -6.83 0.11 24.53
C PRO A 282 -7.78 1.08 23.82
N GLY A 283 -7.25 1.96 22.96
CA GLY A 283 -8.06 2.91 22.18
C GLY A 283 -8.81 2.25 21.03
N ILE A 284 -8.19 1.26 20.38
CA ILE A 284 -8.84 0.46 19.33
C ILE A 284 -10.02 -0.32 19.92
N ASP A 285 -9.83 -0.99 21.07
CA ASP A 285 -10.87 -1.74 21.76
C ASP A 285 -12.02 -0.81 22.21
N TYR A 286 -11.70 0.38 22.71
CA TYR A 286 -12.70 1.38 23.08
C TYR A 286 -13.53 1.84 21.87
N LEU A 287 -12.89 2.16 20.73
CA LEU A 287 -13.58 2.51 19.49
C LEU A 287 -14.45 1.35 18.99
N MET A 288 -13.94 0.12 19.05
CA MET A 288 -14.66 -1.08 18.62
C MET A 288 -15.82 -1.48 19.53
N SER A 289 -15.84 -1.01 20.78
CA SER A 289 -16.98 -1.16 21.68
C SER A 289 -18.14 -0.21 21.37
N GLN A 290 -17.92 0.82 20.54
CA GLN A 290 -18.97 1.74 20.12
C GLN A 290 -19.95 1.07 19.12
N PRO A 291 -21.22 1.51 19.04
CA PRO A 291 -22.20 0.98 18.10
C PRO A 291 -21.69 1.07 16.64
N VAL A 292 -21.84 -0.03 15.89
CA VAL A 292 -21.27 -0.15 14.54
C VAL A 292 -21.91 0.84 13.55
N GLU A 293 -23.16 1.23 13.79
CA GLU A 293 -23.95 2.12 12.96
C GLU A 293 -23.50 3.59 13.05
N THR A 294 -22.89 3.97 14.17
CA THR A 294 -22.54 5.37 14.46
C THR A 294 -21.06 5.59 14.70
N ARG A 295 -20.25 4.53 14.82
CA ARG A 295 -18.81 4.68 15.05
C ARG A 295 -18.06 5.03 13.75
N PRO A 296 -17.10 5.96 13.79
CA PRO A 296 -16.15 6.13 12.71
C PRO A 296 -15.30 4.86 12.52
N LYS A 297 -14.85 4.61 11.30
CA LYS A 297 -13.96 3.47 11.02
C LYS A 297 -12.51 3.82 11.42
N LEU A 298 -11.69 2.82 11.75
CA LEU A 298 -10.27 3.04 12.05
C LEU A 298 -9.42 2.98 10.77
N MET A 299 -8.49 3.92 10.61
CA MET A 299 -7.59 4.05 9.46
C MET A 299 -6.15 4.19 9.95
N ASN A 300 -5.22 3.46 9.33
CA ASN A 300 -3.79 3.78 9.40
C ASN A 300 -3.42 4.58 8.14
N SER A 301 -3.40 5.91 8.20
CA SER A 301 -3.21 6.75 7.00
C SER A 301 -1.77 6.81 6.51
N GLU A 302 -0.81 6.30 7.30
CA GLU A 302 0.60 6.32 6.93
C GLU A 302 1.43 5.33 7.73
N PHE A 303 2.07 4.40 7.03
CA PHE A 303 3.14 3.58 7.58
C PHE A 303 4.12 3.15 6.49
N ASN A 304 5.33 2.76 6.91
CA ASN A 304 6.25 1.96 6.12
C ASN A 304 7.33 1.35 7.06
N SER A 305 8.39 0.77 6.50
CA SER A 305 9.44 0.07 7.24
C SER A 305 10.10 0.91 8.34
N ALA A 306 10.41 2.17 8.07
CA ALA A 306 10.93 3.13 9.03
C ALA A 306 10.62 4.54 8.54
N SER A 307 10.28 5.48 9.43
CA SER A 307 10.09 6.87 9.02
C SER A 307 11.41 7.52 8.58
N CYS A 308 11.34 8.72 7.99
CA CYS A 308 12.49 9.41 7.41
C CYS A 308 13.15 8.65 6.24
N GLY A 309 12.32 8.12 5.33
CA GLY A 309 12.78 7.53 4.07
C GLY A 309 13.19 6.05 4.12
N GLY A 310 12.98 5.39 5.26
CA GLY A 310 13.29 3.99 5.44
C GLY A 310 14.76 3.71 5.79
N VAL A 311 15.06 2.44 5.98
CA VAL A 311 16.37 1.86 6.29
C VAL A 311 16.93 1.09 5.07
N PRO A 312 18.25 0.77 5.01
CA PRO A 312 18.86 0.18 3.82
C PRO A 312 18.19 -1.09 3.27
N PHE A 313 17.56 -1.90 4.11
CA PHE A 313 16.88 -3.14 3.73
C PHE A 313 15.36 -2.98 3.55
N SER A 314 14.83 -1.75 3.56
CA SER A 314 13.42 -1.47 3.20
C SER A 314 13.00 -1.99 1.82
N PRO A 315 13.84 -1.89 0.76
CA PRO A 315 13.46 -2.41 -0.56
C PRO A 315 13.58 -3.95 -0.66
N ALA A 316 14.11 -4.62 0.35
CA ALA A 316 14.29 -6.07 0.34
C ALA A 316 12.97 -6.82 0.54
N PHE A 317 12.87 -8.03 -0.03
CA PHE A 317 11.70 -8.90 0.02
C PHE A 317 11.15 -9.07 1.44
N GLY A 318 12.03 -9.34 2.40
CA GLY A 318 11.66 -9.58 3.80
C GLY A 318 10.98 -8.39 4.47
N VAL A 319 11.21 -7.17 3.99
CA VAL A 319 10.62 -5.95 4.54
C VAL A 319 9.53 -5.41 3.62
N GLY A 320 9.89 -5.02 2.40
CA GLY A 320 8.97 -4.36 1.50
C GLY A 320 7.82 -5.25 1.06
N ALA A 321 8.02 -6.56 0.88
CA ALA A 321 6.96 -7.46 0.42
C ALA A 321 6.36 -8.28 1.56
N PHE A 322 7.18 -9.06 2.26
CA PHE A 322 6.76 -10.02 3.28
C PHE A 322 6.18 -9.31 4.52
N TRP A 323 6.95 -8.46 5.18
CA TRP A 323 6.49 -7.75 6.37
C TRP A 323 5.35 -6.77 6.09
N ALA A 324 5.40 -6.04 4.97
CA ALA A 324 4.35 -5.08 4.64
C ALA A 324 2.98 -5.78 4.48
N LEU A 325 2.97 -6.97 3.86
CA LEU A 325 1.76 -7.79 3.76
C LEU A 325 1.32 -8.31 5.14
N ASP A 326 2.26 -8.83 5.95
CA ASP A 326 1.97 -9.30 7.31
C ASP A 326 1.34 -8.18 8.16
N TYR A 327 1.94 -6.99 8.14
CA TYR A 327 1.46 -5.85 8.92
C TYR A 327 0.10 -5.35 8.44
N ALA A 328 -0.16 -5.34 7.13
CA ALA A 328 -1.48 -5.02 6.59
C ALA A 328 -2.55 -6.01 7.06
N LEU A 329 -2.29 -7.32 6.95
CA LEU A 329 -3.21 -8.36 7.40
C LEU A 329 -3.42 -8.32 8.92
N GLN A 330 -2.38 -8.02 9.69
CA GLN A 330 -2.52 -7.87 11.13
C GLN A 330 -3.34 -6.65 11.51
N MET A 331 -3.16 -5.51 10.84
CA MET A 331 -4.04 -4.35 11.04
C MET A 331 -5.50 -4.70 10.73
N ALA A 332 -5.75 -5.44 9.65
CA ALA A 332 -7.10 -5.92 9.32
C ALA A 332 -7.68 -6.86 10.41
N SER A 333 -6.84 -7.66 11.07
CA SER A 333 -7.30 -8.60 12.12
C SER A 333 -7.64 -7.92 13.45
N VAL A 334 -7.04 -6.75 13.74
CA VAL A 334 -7.19 -6.07 15.05
C VAL A 334 -8.13 -4.87 15.04
N GLY A 335 -8.61 -4.43 13.87
CA GLY A 335 -9.71 -3.47 13.80
C GLY A 335 -9.57 -2.32 12.80
N TYR A 336 -8.46 -2.24 12.08
CA TYR A 336 -8.32 -1.25 11.02
C TYR A 336 -9.24 -1.61 9.86
N SER A 337 -9.79 -0.61 9.19
CA SER A 337 -10.60 -0.74 7.97
C SER A 337 -9.79 -0.49 6.70
N GLN A 338 -8.64 0.16 6.86
CA GLN A 338 -7.71 0.51 5.79
C GLN A 338 -6.34 0.92 6.33
N ALA A 339 -5.30 0.71 5.54
CA ALA A 339 -3.93 1.11 5.85
C ALA A 339 -3.21 1.62 4.59
N PHE A 340 -2.24 2.53 4.72
CA PHE A 340 -1.59 3.16 3.57
C PHE A 340 -0.06 3.10 3.64
N LEU A 341 0.55 2.43 2.65
CA LEU A 341 2.01 2.38 2.49
C LEU A 341 2.53 3.71 1.96
N HIS A 342 3.38 4.37 2.75
CA HIS A 342 3.88 5.69 2.42
C HIS A 342 5.00 5.66 1.38
N THR A 343 4.94 6.59 0.43
CA THR A 343 5.84 6.76 -0.71
C THR A 343 6.20 8.24 -0.84
N ARG A 344 7.46 8.50 -1.15
CA ARG A 344 8.09 9.82 -1.17
C ARG A 344 8.84 10.06 -2.47
N GLU A 345 9.65 11.11 -2.57
CA GLU A 345 10.49 11.42 -3.73
C GLU A 345 11.33 10.23 -4.23
N ALA A 346 11.77 10.30 -5.49
CA ALA A 346 12.71 9.36 -6.08
C ALA A 346 13.95 9.15 -5.18
N GLY A 347 14.35 7.89 -5.01
CA GLY A 347 15.54 7.53 -4.20
C GLY A 347 15.22 7.09 -2.77
N ILE A 348 13.99 7.30 -2.29
CA ILE A 348 13.56 6.81 -0.98
C ILE A 348 13.46 5.28 -0.95
N SER A 349 14.02 4.68 0.10
CA SER A 349 14.30 3.24 0.15
C SER A 349 13.04 2.37 0.24
N TYR A 350 11.97 2.90 0.83
CA TYR A 350 10.72 2.18 1.05
C TYR A 350 9.66 2.41 -0.03
N ASN A 351 9.97 3.18 -1.08
CA ASN A 351 9.00 3.51 -2.12
C ASN A 351 8.52 2.25 -2.81
N MET A 352 7.24 2.21 -3.18
CA MET A 352 6.67 1.10 -3.95
C MET A 352 7.29 0.97 -5.34
N VAL A 353 7.51 2.11 -6.00
CA VAL A 353 8.12 2.23 -7.32
C VAL A 353 9.07 3.43 -7.32
N LYS A 354 10.08 3.40 -8.18
CA LYS A 354 11.00 4.52 -8.38
C LYS A 354 10.75 5.10 -9.77
N PRO A 355 10.28 6.36 -9.87
CA PRO A 355 10.30 7.06 -11.15
C PRO A 355 11.76 7.30 -11.60
N PRO A 356 11.97 7.61 -12.89
CA PRO A 356 13.28 7.97 -13.41
C PRO A 356 13.89 9.14 -12.63
N PHE A 357 15.21 9.09 -12.41
CA PHE A 357 15.90 10.19 -11.73
C PHE A 357 15.84 11.48 -12.55
N GLY A 358 15.41 12.57 -11.93
CA GLY A 358 15.32 13.88 -12.55
C GLY A 358 14.04 14.62 -12.16
N PRO A 359 13.71 15.73 -12.85
CA PRO A 359 12.45 16.42 -12.64
C PRO A 359 11.25 15.54 -12.99
N ALA A 360 10.06 15.87 -12.49
CA ALA A 360 8.81 15.20 -12.85
C ALA A 360 8.66 15.07 -14.39
N GLY A 361 8.44 13.84 -14.85
CA GLY A 361 8.39 13.52 -16.28
C GLY A 361 9.74 13.25 -16.94
N ALA A 362 10.84 13.13 -16.17
CA ALA A 362 12.14 12.75 -16.70
C ALA A 362 12.07 11.43 -17.50
N MET A 363 12.81 11.37 -18.61
CA MET A 363 12.92 10.16 -19.40
C MET A 363 13.76 9.11 -18.66
N GLY A 364 13.33 7.85 -18.71
CA GLY A 364 14.11 6.73 -18.21
C GLY A 364 13.23 5.58 -17.75
N PRO A 365 13.85 4.49 -17.27
CA PRO A 365 13.13 3.33 -16.78
C PRO A 365 12.52 3.61 -15.41
N TRP A 366 11.28 3.17 -15.21
CA TRP A 366 10.74 3.01 -13.86
C TRP A 366 11.22 1.69 -13.27
N THR A 367 11.40 1.67 -11.96
CA THR A 367 11.81 0.46 -11.24
C THR A 367 10.77 0.08 -10.19
N THR A 368 10.35 -1.18 -10.19
CA THR A 368 9.50 -1.74 -9.13
C THR A 368 10.35 -2.12 -7.91
N ASN A 369 9.89 -1.80 -6.71
CA ASN A 369 10.48 -2.32 -5.47
C ASN A 369 9.55 -3.31 -4.78
N ALA A 370 10.06 -4.01 -3.76
CA ALA A 370 9.32 -5.00 -2.98
C ALA A 370 7.92 -4.57 -2.48
N PRO A 371 7.67 -3.33 -2.00
CA PRO A 371 6.35 -2.91 -1.53
C PRO A 371 5.23 -3.02 -2.56
N PHE A 372 5.53 -2.95 -3.86
CA PHE A 372 4.51 -3.17 -4.89
C PHE A 372 3.92 -4.59 -4.84
N TYR A 373 4.74 -5.59 -4.54
CA TYR A 373 4.28 -6.98 -4.48
C TYR A 373 3.37 -7.23 -3.27
N ALA A 374 3.60 -6.53 -2.15
CA ALA A 374 2.68 -6.56 -1.01
C ALA A 374 1.29 -6.01 -1.40
N MET A 375 1.23 -4.93 -2.18
CA MET A 375 -0.02 -4.36 -2.68
C MET A 375 -0.80 -5.36 -3.53
N LEU A 376 -0.12 -6.04 -4.46
CA LEU A 376 -0.76 -7.05 -5.31
C LEU A 376 -1.29 -8.23 -4.50
N ALA A 377 -0.48 -8.75 -3.57
CA ALA A 377 -0.85 -9.89 -2.73
C ALA A 377 -1.98 -9.54 -1.75
N ALA A 378 -1.97 -8.35 -1.15
CA ALA A 378 -3.04 -7.88 -0.27
C ALA A 378 -4.36 -7.73 -1.02
N ALA A 379 -4.35 -7.09 -2.19
CA ALA A 379 -5.56 -6.90 -2.99
C ALA A 379 -6.20 -8.24 -3.40
N GLU A 380 -5.38 -9.14 -3.94
CA GLU A 380 -5.85 -10.45 -4.41
C GLU A 380 -6.22 -11.39 -3.24
N GLY A 381 -5.48 -11.34 -2.13
CA GLY A 381 -5.74 -12.14 -0.94
C GLY A 381 -7.01 -11.74 -0.18
N LEU A 382 -7.43 -10.47 -0.28
CA LEU A 382 -8.64 -9.95 0.34
C LEU A 382 -9.81 -9.79 -0.65
N PHE A 383 -9.62 -10.15 -1.92
CA PHE A 383 -10.69 -10.16 -2.92
C PHE A 383 -11.80 -11.13 -2.51
N ALA A 384 -13.06 -10.71 -2.48
CA ALA A 384 -14.21 -11.61 -2.33
C ALA A 384 -15.42 -11.01 -3.06
N ASP A 385 -16.57 -11.67 -3.13
CA ASP A 385 -17.77 -10.99 -3.67
C ASP A 385 -18.31 -10.00 -2.62
N ASN A 386 -18.37 -10.47 -1.37
CA ASN A 386 -18.61 -9.64 -0.20
C ASN A 386 -17.29 -9.12 0.40
N SER A 387 -17.39 -8.34 1.46
CA SER A 387 -16.25 -7.97 2.29
C SER A 387 -15.69 -9.20 3.04
N VAL A 388 -14.55 -9.08 3.68
CA VAL A 388 -13.90 -10.20 4.40
C VAL A 388 -13.62 -9.90 5.86
N ILE A 389 -13.41 -10.95 6.63
CA ILE A 389 -12.87 -10.90 7.99
C ILE A 389 -11.54 -11.63 7.99
N VAL A 390 -10.50 -10.98 8.51
CA VAL A 390 -9.15 -11.53 8.64
C VAL A 390 -8.94 -11.96 10.08
N GLN A 391 -8.41 -13.17 10.29
CA GLN A 391 -8.06 -13.68 11.60
C GLN A 391 -6.65 -14.26 11.60
N ASP A 392 -5.80 -13.77 12.50
CA ASP A 392 -4.51 -14.38 12.84
C ASP A 392 -4.75 -15.79 13.43
N LEU A 393 -4.04 -16.77 12.89
CA LEU A 393 -4.12 -18.18 13.29
C LEU A 393 -3.17 -18.55 14.43
N ASN A 394 -2.24 -17.65 14.79
CA ASN A 394 -1.24 -17.86 15.83
C ASN A 394 -0.51 -19.21 15.68
N ILE A 395 -0.10 -19.52 14.45
CA ILE A 395 0.54 -20.79 14.08
C ILE A 395 1.75 -21.02 14.97
N ASP A 396 1.78 -22.15 15.69
CA ASP A 396 2.84 -22.52 16.63
C ASP A 396 3.18 -21.43 17.69
N GLY A 397 2.21 -20.56 18.03
CA GLY A 397 2.44 -19.45 18.96
C GLY A 397 3.08 -18.21 18.33
N SER A 398 3.05 -18.08 17.00
CA SER A 398 3.67 -16.99 16.24
C SER A 398 3.33 -15.58 16.70
N SER A 399 2.15 -15.37 17.31
CA SER A 399 1.72 -14.03 17.75
C SER A 399 2.52 -13.51 18.96
N THR A 400 3.28 -14.38 19.63
CA THR A 400 4.12 -14.00 20.79
C THR A 400 5.55 -14.54 20.73
N ASN A 401 5.79 -15.63 20.00
CA ASN A 401 7.10 -16.28 19.92
C ASN A 401 7.90 -15.81 18.70
N VAL A 402 8.92 -14.99 18.94
CA VAL A 402 9.83 -14.45 17.90
C VAL A 402 10.75 -15.48 17.24
N ASN A 403 10.78 -16.73 17.73
CA ASN A 403 11.63 -17.79 17.17
C ASN A 403 10.90 -18.69 16.17
N VAL A 404 9.60 -18.47 15.95
CA VAL A 404 8.80 -19.22 14.97
C VAL A 404 8.89 -18.48 13.63
N SER A 405 9.25 -19.22 12.58
CA SER A 405 9.32 -18.68 11.21
C SER A 405 8.01 -18.85 10.43
N GLY A 406 7.08 -19.65 10.94
CA GLY A 406 5.73 -19.81 10.41
C GLY A 406 4.75 -18.79 11.02
N ALA A 407 3.86 -18.24 10.21
CA ALA A 407 2.69 -17.48 10.66
C ALA A 407 1.55 -17.65 9.66
N GLY A 408 0.35 -17.21 9.99
CA GLY A 408 -0.70 -17.21 8.98
C GLY A 408 -2.03 -16.64 9.43
N TYR A 409 -2.88 -16.40 8.43
CA TYR A 409 -4.20 -15.83 8.58
C TYR A 409 -5.24 -16.68 7.87
N ALA A 410 -6.44 -16.75 8.45
CA ALA A 410 -7.64 -17.19 7.76
C ALA A 410 -8.46 -15.98 7.29
N VAL A 411 -8.99 -16.07 6.07
CA VAL A 411 -9.85 -15.04 5.48
C VAL A 411 -11.24 -15.64 5.27
N TYR A 412 -12.22 -15.06 5.94
CA TYR A 412 -13.62 -15.47 5.90
C TYR A 412 -14.44 -14.49 5.09
N ASP A 413 -15.46 -14.98 4.38
CA ASP A 413 -16.49 -14.11 3.83
C ASP A 413 -17.28 -13.45 4.98
N ALA A 414 -17.43 -12.13 4.93
CA ALA A 414 -18.02 -11.38 6.02
C ALA A 414 -19.51 -11.64 6.22
N THR A 415 -20.21 -12.14 5.21
CA THR A 415 -21.66 -12.40 5.25
C THR A 415 -21.96 -13.78 5.82
N ASN A 416 -21.41 -14.82 5.20
CA ASN A 416 -21.72 -16.22 5.56
C ASN A 416 -20.72 -16.82 6.55
N LYS A 417 -19.64 -16.11 6.89
CA LYS A 417 -18.60 -16.53 7.85
C LYS A 417 -17.86 -17.81 7.45
N THR A 418 -17.92 -18.20 6.18
CA THR A 418 -17.19 -19.35 5.66
C THR A 418 -15.76 -18.96 5.31
N ILE A 419 -14.82 -19.87 5.57
CA ILE A 419 -13.44 -19.66 5.14
C ILE A 419 -13.34 -19.71 3.62
N THR A 420 -12.58 -18.77 3.07
CA THR A 420 -12.32 -18.71 1.63
C THR A 420 -10.84 -18.85 1.31
N ARG A 421 -9.95 -18.39 2.21
CA ARG A 421 -8.50 -18.41 1.97
C ARG A 421 -7.71 -18.63 3.24
N LEU A 422 -6.51 -19.15 3.04
CA LEU A 422 -5.44 -19.14 4.03
C LEU A 422 -4.25 -18.37 3.46
N ILE A 423 -3.62 -17.54 4.28
CA ILE A 423 -2.41 -16.79 3.95
C ILE A 423 -1.32 -17.25 4.90
N LEU A 424 -0.35 -18.01 4.40
CA LEU A 424 0.64 -18.70 5.23
C LEU A 424 2.04 -18.16 4.93
N PHE A 425 2.76 -17.76 5.96
CA PHE A 425 4.07 -17.14 5.87
C PHE A 425 5.15 -18.16 6.25
N ASN A 426 6.17 -18.27 5.41
CA ASN A 426 7.45 -18.92 5.74
C ASN A 426 8.55 -17.86 5.74
N GLY A 427 8.88 -17.33 6.92
CA GLY A 427 9.97 -16.38 7.13
C GLY A 427 11.36 -17.02 7.21
N GLY A 428 11.44 -18.36 7.16
CA GLY A 428 12.69 -19.11 7.19
C GLY A 428 13.37 -19.18 5.82
N SER A 429 14.63 -19.58 5.79
CA SER A 429 15.36 -19.85 4.53
C SER A 429 15.14 -21.26 3.99
N ALA A 430 14.65 -22.19 4.81
CA ALA A 430 14.33 -23.54 4.40
C ALA A 430 12.88 -23.65 3.91
N PRO A 431 12.57 -24.57 2.98
CA PRO A 431 11.19 -24.93 2.67
C PRO A 431 10.44 -25.42 3.91
N THR A 432 9.15 -25.06 4.01
CA THR A 432 8.26 -25.46 5.09
C THR A 432 7.04 -26.17 4.51
N ASP A 433 6.74 -27.35 5.03
CA ASP A 433 5.51 -28.07 4.70
C ASP A 433 4.37 -27.56 5.59
N PHE A 434 3.28 -27.08 4.99
CA PHE A 434 2.05 -26.72 5.69
C PHE A 434 1.00 -27.79 5.46
N ALA A 435 0.46 -28.34 6.55
CA ALA A 435 -0.63 -29.31 6.52
C ALA A 435 -1.97 -28.60 6.77
N LEU A 436 -2.83 -28.59 5.74
CA LEU A 436 -4.16 -28.00 5.77
C LEU A 436 -5.19 -29.06 6.18
N PRO A 437 -6.07 -28.80 7.17
CA PRO A 437 -7.02 -29.79 7.65
C PRO A 437 -8.16 -29.99 6.65
N ALA A 438 -8.74 -31.20 6.60
CA ALA A 438 -9.88 -31.51 5.73
C ALA A 438 -11.06 -30.53 5.90
N SER A 439 -11.23 -29.99 7.12
CA SER A 439 -12.33 -29.10 7.48
C SER A 439 -12.32 -27.74 6.80
N VAL A 440 -11.19 -27.28 6.23
CA VAL A 440 -11.18 -26.02 5.47
C VAL A 440 -11.67 -26.19 4.03
N PHE A 441 -11.75 -27.44 3.56
CA PHE A 441 -12.23 -27.74 2.23
C PHE A 441 -13.73 -28.04 2.24
N SER A 442 -14.45 -27.41 1.31
CA SER A 442 -15.84 -27.68 1.01
C SER A 442 -15.99 -28.93 0.12
N SER A 443 -17.08 -29.05 -0.62
CA SER A 443 -17.42 -30.27 -1.34
C SER A 443 -16.42 -30.68 -2.43
N ARG A 444 -15.64 -29.75 -2.99
CA ARG A 444 -14.68 -29.99 -4.09
C ARG A 444 -13.34 -30.54 -3.61
N GLY A 445 -12.84 -30.15 -2.44
CA GLY A 445 -11.56 -30.63 -1.95
C GLY A 445 -10.37 -30.13 -2.76
N THR A 446 -10.44 -28.91 -3.29
CA THR A 446 -9.41 -28.36 -4.19
C THR A 446 -8.91 -27.01 -3.69
N ALA A 447 -7.67 -26.67 -4.02
CA ALA A 447 -7.16 -25.32 -3.79
C ALA A 447 -6.09 -24.92 -4.83
N LEU A 448 -5.99 -23.61 -5.07
CA LEU A 448 -4.87 -22.99 -5.78
C LEU A 448 -3.95 -22.34 -4.77
N VAL A 449 -2.66 -22.67 -4.81
CA VAL A 449 -1.63 -22.00 -4.01
C VAL A 449 -0.81 -21.10 -4.92
N LYS A 450 -0.85 -19.78 -4.67
CA LYS A 450 0.04 -18.80 -5.29
C LYS A 450 1.13 -18.39 -4.31
N PHE A 451 2.32 -18.09 -4.81
CA PHE A 451 3.45 -17.69 -3.98
C PHE A 451 3.86 -16.25 -4.22
N LEU A 452 4.01 -15.48 -3.14
CA LEU A 452 4.86 -14.30 -3.08
C LEU A 452 6.23 -14.77 -2.59
N ALA A 453 7.25 -14.76 -3.44
CA ALA A 453 8.52 -15.40 -3.13
C ALA A 453 9.73 -14.69 -3.74
N ALA A 454 10.87 -14.87 -3.09
CA ALA A 454 12.19 -14.48 -3.55
C ALA A 454 13.24 -15.50 -3.07
N ALA A 455 14.45 -15.45 -3.61
CA ALA A 455 15.52 -16.40 -3.24
C ALA A 455 16.03 -16.21 -1.80
N ALA A 456 15.91 -15.00 -1.25
CA ALA A 456 16.33 -14.66 0.11
C ALA A 456 15.54 -13.45 0.63
N ALA A 457 15.55 -13.25 1.95
CA ALA A 457 14.87 -12.09 2.56
C ALA A 457 15.50 -10.75 2.16
N GLN A 458 16.78 -10.77 1.77
CA GLN A 458 17.55 -9.62 1.30
C GLN A 458 17.35 -9.30 -0.19
N GLU A 459 16.65 -10.14 -0.96
CA GLU A 459 16.47 -9.92 -2.40
C GLU A 459 15.62 -8.66 -2.66
N GLU A 460 16.11 -7.74 -3.49
CA GLU A 460 15.42 -6.47 -3.78
C GLU A 460 14.73 -6.45 -5.16
N THR A 461 15.12 -7.37 -6.05
CA THR A 461 14.82 -7.29 -7.48
C THR A 461 14.06 -8.50 -8.01
N ASN A 462 14.56 -9.72 -7.77
CA ASN A 462 13.98 -10.97 -8.26
C ASN A 462 12.87 -11.46 -7.32
N ILE A 463 11.80 -10.68 -7.25
CA ILE A 463 10.61 -10.97 -6.47
C ILE A 463 9.51 -11.40 -7.43
N SER A 464 8.76 -12.43 -7.06
CA SER A 464 7.65 -12.94 -7.87
C SER A 464 6.35 -13.01 -7.09
N TRP A 465 5.22 -12.79 -7.78
CA TRP A 465 3.87 -13.04 -7.32
C TRP A 465 3.17 -13.98 -8.30
N GLY A 466 2.86 -15.20 -7.86
CA GLY A 466 2.13 -16.18 -8.66
C GLY A 466 2.84 -16.60 -9.95
N GLY A 467 4.17 -16.64 -9.94
CA GLY A 467 5.00 -16.94 -11.11
C GLY A 467 5.32 -15.74 -12.02
N GLU A 468 4.80 -14.55 -11.72
CA GLU A 468 5.02 -13.31 -12.48
C GLU A 468 5.94 -12.35 -11.72
N THR A 469 6.71 -11.52 -12.44
CA THR A 469 7.58 -10.49 -11.82
C THR A 469 7.42 -9.14 -12.50
N TRP A 470 7.42 -8.07 -11.72
CA TRP A 470 7.54 -6.67 -12.17
C TRP A 470 8.97 -6.14 -11.96
N GLY A 471 9.91 -7.04 -11.66
CA GLY A 471 11.32 -6.72 -11.39
C GLY A 471 12.10 -6.40 -12.68
N PRO A 472 13.41 -6.71 -12.73
CA PRO A 472 14.30 -6.31 -13.82
C PRO A 472 13.71 -6.47 -15.22
N GLY A 473 13.73 -5.39 -16.00
CA GLY A 473 13.23 -5.36 -17.38
C GLY A 473 11.74 -5.03 -17.54
N VAL A 474 11.00 -4.77 -16.47
CA VAL A 474 9.64 -4.19 -16.53
C VAL A 474 9.72 -2.71 -16.17
N GLU A 475 9.80 -1.86 -17.20
CA GLU A 475 10.04 -0.41 -17.03
C GLU A 475 8.78 0.44 -17.17
N ASP A 476 7.67 -0.16 -17.61
CA ASP A 476 6.39 0.52 -17.85
C ASP A 476 5.30 0.12 -16.85
N GLY A 477 5.63 -0.70 -15.84
CA GLY A 477 4.67 -1.20 -14.85
C GLY A 477 3.70 -2.28 -15.36
N LYS A 478 3.85 -2.78 -16.61
CA LYS A 478 3.05 -3.89 -17.15
C LYS A 478 3.90 -5.16 -17.25
N SER A 479 3.81 -6.04 -16.26
CA SER A 479 4.46 -7.33 -16.39
C SER A 479 3.75 -8.24 -17.38
N THR A 480 4.53 -8.83 -18.28
CA THR A 480 4.19 -10.05 -19.04
C THR A 480 5.19 -11.18 -18.75
N GLN A 481 6.08 -10.97 -17.77
CA GLN A 481 7.24 -11.81 -17.56
C GLN A 481 6.92 -12.97 -16.59
N LYS A 482 7.24 -14.19 -17.02
CA LYS A 482 7.15 -15.43 -16.22
C LYS A 482 8.50 -16.15 -16.22
N PRO A 483 9.49 -15.65 -15.47
CA PRO A 483 10.83 -16.22 -15.50
C PRO A 483 10.86 -17.60 -14.86
N SER A 484 11.79 -18.46 -15.28
CA SER A 484 11.89 -19.84 -14.79
C SER A 484 12.29 -19.97 -13.32
N TRP A 485 12.86 -18.92 -12.72
CA TRP A 485 13.18 -18.87 -11.29
C TRP A 485 11.96 -18.55 -10.42
N ALA A 486 10.90 -17.99 -11.00
CA ALA A 486 9.70 -17.66 -10.23
C ALA A 486 8.96 -18.93 -9.82
N VAL A 487 8.52 -18.96 -8.57
CA VAL A 487 7.86 -20.14 -8.01
C VAL A 487 6.48 -20.29 -8.67
N PRO A 488 6.19 -21.42 -9.35
CA PRO A 488 4.92 -21.60 -10.01
C PRO A 488 3.79 -21.86 -9.00
N ASN A 489 2.57 -21.55 -9.42
CA ASN A 489 1.38 -21.89 -8.64
C ASN A 489 1.22 -23.41 -8.52
N GLN A 490 0.67 -23.88 -7.41
CA GLN A 490 0.36 -25.29 -7.17
C GLN A 490 -1.15 -25.52 -7.10
N ASN A 491 -1.62 -26.64 -7.65
CA ASN A 491 -3.02 -27.05 -7.53
C ASN A 491 -3.10 -28.25 -6.59
N LEU A 492 -3.83 -28.09 -5.49
CA LEU A 492 -4.14 -29.16 -4.54
C LEU A 492 -5.47 -29.80 -4.93
N LYS A 493 -5.53 -31.14 -4.86
CA LYS A 493 -6.69 -31.94 -5.22
C LYS A 493 -6.92 -33.03 -4.18
N ASP A 494 -8.15 -33.54 -4.14
CA ASP A 494 -8.55 -34.66 -3.28
C ASP A 494 -8.37 -34.39 -1.77
N CYS A 495 -8.39 -33.12 -1.36
CA CYS A 495 -8.11 -32.68 0.01
C CYS A 495 -9.28 -32.88 1.00
N LYS A 496 -10.46 -33.25 0.49
CA LYS A 496 -11.70 -33.25 1.29
C LYS A 496 -11.71 -34.29 2.42
N GLN A 497 -11.06 -35.43 2.23
CA GLN A 497 -11.11 -36.51 3.21
C GLN A 497 -10.02 -36.38 4.29
N ASN A 498 -8.80 -36.05 3.87
CA ASN A 498 -7.63 -36.10 4.75
C ASN A 498 -6.89 -34.77 4.89
N GLY A 499 -7.42 -33.70 4.27
CA GLY A 499 -6.66 -32.47 4.09
C GLY A 499 -5.62 -32.59 2.98
N CYS A 500 -4.75 -31.60 2.90
CA CYS A 500 -3.64 -31.57 1.94
C CYS A 500 -2.40 -30.95 2.59
N THR A 501 -1.23 -31.42 2.17
CA THR A 501 0.06 -30.80 2.53
C THR A 501 0.69 -30.23 1.28
N PHE A 502 1.31 -29.06 1.41
CA PHE A 502 2.12 -28.46 0.35
C PHE A 502 3.37 -27.82 0.93
N THR A 503 4.40 -27.69 0.10
CA THR A 503 5.68 -27.09 0.49
C THR A 503 5.74 -25.64 0.04
N ALA A 504 5.93 -24.72 0.98
CA ALA A 504 6.23 -23.32 0.73
C ALA A 504 7.76 -23.09 0.77
N PRO A 505 8.38 -22.51 -0.28
CA PRO A 505 9.81 -22.21 -0.26
C PRO A 505 10.15 -21.16 0.80
N GLY A 506 11.41 -21.11 1.22
CA GLY A 506 11.88 -20.14 2.21
C GLY A 506 12.78 -19.05 1.58
N PRO A 507 12.49 -17.74 1.76
CA PRO A 507 11.29 -17.16 2.36
C PRO A 507 10.14 -16.99 1.35
N SER A 508 8.89 -17.14 1.79
CA SER A 508 7.72 -16.89 0.94
C SER A 508 6.44 -16.64 1.73
N VAL A 509 5.41 -16.16 1.03
CA VAL A 509 4.01 -16.20 1.47
C VAL A 509 3.23 -17.07 0.49
N ALA A 510 2.53 -18.07 1.01
CA ALA A 510 1.64 -18.95 0.28
C ALA A 510 0.19 -18.48 0.46
N MET A 511 -0.42 -18.07 -0.64
CA MET A 511 -1.82 -17.67 -0.75
C MET A 511 -2.64 -18.87 -1.22
N VAL A 512 -3.41 -19.47 -0.30
CA VAL A 512 -4.23 -20.66 -0.58
C VAL A 512 -5.67 -20.21 -0.83
N PHE A 513 -6.13 -20.35 -2.07
CA PHE A 513 -7.51 -20.11 -2.48
C PHE A 513 -8.29 -21.42 -2.44
N LEU A 514 -9.32 -21.51 -1.59
CA LEU A 514 -10.07 -22.73 -1.32
C LEU A 514 -11.26 -22.87 -2.27
N ASP A 515 -11.38 -24.03 -2.90
CA ASP A 515 -12.51 -24.44 -3.74
C ASP A 515 -12.97 -23.36 -4.72
N ASP A 516 -14.22 -22.89 -4.63
CA ASP A 516 -14.79 -21.93 -5.57
C ASP A 516 -14.11 -20.56 -5.51
N SER A 517 -13.38 -20.24 -4.43
CA SER A 517 -12.63 -18.98 -4.37
C SER A 517 -11.47 -18.93 -5.35
N GLN A 518 -10.94 -20.08 -5.78
CA GLN A 518 -9.86 -20.14 -6.77
C GLN A 518 -10.36 -19.70 -8.15
N ASP A 519 -11.57 -20.11 -8.54
CA ASP A 519 -12.15 -19.80 -9.85
C ASP A 519 -12.45 -18.31 -9.97
N ARG A 520 -12.92 -17.69 -8.87
CA ARG A 520 -13.17 -16.24 -8.79
C ARG A 520 -11.89 -15.43 -9.00
N VAL A 521 -10.80 -15.85 -8.38
CA VAL A 521 -9.51 -15.16 -8.52
C VAL A 521 -8.97 -15.34 -9.94
N ILE A 522 -9.02 -16.55 -10.50
CA ILE A 522 -8.62 -16.79 -11.90
C ILE A 522 -9.40 -15.87 -12.87
N ALA A 523 -10.71 -15.70 -12.66
CA ALA A 523 -11.55 -14.82 -13.48
C ALA A 523 -11.19 -13.33 -13.30
N ALA A 524 -10.83 -12.90 -12.09
CA ALA A 524 -10.47 -11.51 -11.81
C ALA A 524 -9.14 -11.11 -12.48
N VAL A 525 -8.12 -11.98 -12.44
CA VAL A 525 -6.79 -11.68 -13.03
C VAL A 525 -6.68 -12.01 -14.51
N ASN A 526 -7.57 -12.84 -15.07
CA ASN A 526 -7.64 -13.16 -16.50
C ASN A 526 -9.08 -13.07 -17.03
N PRO A 527 -9.66 -11.86 -17.14
CA PRO A 527 -11.02 -11.71 -17.62
C PRO A 527 -11.10 -12.17 -19.09
N THR A 528 -11.70 -13.32 -19.35
CA THR A 528 -11.90 -13.87 -20.72
C THR A 528 -13.08 -13.22 -21.46
N THR A 529 -13.54 -12.04 -21.04
CA THR A 529 -14.62 -11.31 -21.70
C THR A 529 -14.27 -9.85 -21.90
N VAL A 530 -13.74 -9.54 -23.09
CA VAL A 530 -13.77 -8.19 -23.65
C VAL A 530 -15.21 -7.90 -24.04
N ALA A 531 -15.98 -7.28 -23.13
CA ALA A 531 -17.19 -6.58 -23.53
C ALA A 531 -16.74 -5.30 -24.26
N SER A 532 -16.76 -5.34 -25.58
CA SER A 532 -16.52 -4.18 -26.44
C SER A 532 -17.64 -3.15 -26.24
N SER A 533 -17.45 -2.19 -25.33
CA SER A 533 -18.23 -0.95 -25.34
C SER A 533 -17.62 -0.03 -26.39
N ASN A 534 -18.13 -0.12 -27.61
CA ASN A 534 -17.91 0.86 -28.67
C ASN A 534 -18.46 2.21 -28.19
N PRO A 535 -17.71 3.32 -28.22
CA PRO A 535 -18.31 4.64 -28.03
C PRO A 535 -19.07 4.98 -29.31
N ASP A 536 -20.39 5.09 -29.18
CA ASP A 536 -21.28 5.62 -30.18
C ASP A 536 -20.81 7.02 -30.62
N ASN A 537 -20.47 7.15 -31.90
CA ASN A 537 -20.07 8.41 -32.50
C ASN A 537 -21.34 9.15 -32.93
N GLY A 538 -21.96 9.85 -31.99
CA GLY A 538 -23.07 10.75 -32.25
C GLY A 538 -22.60 12.07 -32.82
N SER A 539 -22.48 12.18 -34.15
CA SER A 539 -22.79 13.44 -34.84
C SER A 539 -23.15 13.18 -36.30
N GLY A 540 -24.45 13.31 -36.59
CA GLY A 540 -24.93 13.42 -37.95
C GLY A 540 -24.52 14.76 -38.55
N LYS A 541 -23.97 14.73 -39.77
CA LYS A 541 -24.16 15.76 -40.79
C LYS A 541 -23.94 15.15 -42.17
N ASN A 542 -24.98 15.29 -43.00
CA ASN A 542 -25.05 14.98 -44.42
C ASN A 542 -23.85 15.51 -45.22
N SER A 543 -23.35 14.72 -46.18
CA SER A 543 -23.42 15.05 -47.61
C SER A 543 -22.73 13.99 -48.49
N THR A 544 -23.53 13.35 -49.36
CA THR A 544 -23.27 13.00 -50.77
C THR A 544 -21.94 12.35 -51.21
N GLU A 545 -22.10 11.10 -51.67
CA GLU A 545 -21.68 10.52 -52.96
C GLU A 545 -20.34 10.90 -53.65
N SER A 546 -19.71 9.80 -54.09
CA SER A 546 -19.00 9.58 -55.37
C SER A 546 -17.47 9.71 -55.42
N GLY A 547 -16.85 8.58 -55.81
CA GLY A 547 -15.95 8.57 -56.98
C GLY A 547 -14.45 8.53 -56.74
N GLY A 548 -13.84 7.41 -57.15
CA GLY A 548 -12.68 7.47 -58.06
C GLY A 548 -11.27 7.42 -57.48
N GLY A 549 -10.68 6.22 -57.55
CA GLY A 549 -9.55 5.97 -58.45
C GLY A 549 -8.17 6.59 -58.18
N GLY A 550 -7.21 5.70 -57.91
CA GLY A 550 -5.93 5.65 -58.62
C GLY A 550 -4.74 6.41 -58.02
N GLY A 551 -3.57 5.77 -58.04
CA GLY A 551 -2.29 6.49 -57.91
C GLY A 551 -1.17 5.68 -57.27
N SER A 552 -0.34 5.05 -58.09
CA SER A 552 0.87 4.33 -57.72
C SER A 552 2.11 5.25 -57.59
N GLY A 553 3.15 4.75 -56.93
CA GLY A 553 4.55 5.21 -57.07
C GLY A 553 5.12 5.71 -55.73
N GLY A 554 6.30 5.32 -55.25
CA GLY A 554 7.43 4.62 -55.87
C GLY A 554 8.73 5.33 -55.46
N GLY A 555 9.60 4.63 -54.70
CA GLY A 555 11.02 4.94 -54.46
C GLY A 555 11.34 6.19 -53.62
N SER A 556 12.50 6.37 -53.00
CA SER A 556 13.67 5.54 -52.68
C SER A 556 14.61 6.43 -51.84
N THR A 557 15.25 5.84 -50.84
CA THR A 557 16.65 6.09 -50.41
C THR A 557 17.16 7.50 -50.05
N GLY A 558 17.78 7.56 -48.86
CA GLY A 558 19.18 7.95 -48.75
C GLY A 558 19.47 9.19 -47.89
N GLY A 559 20.37 9.05 -46.92
CA GLY A 559 20.98 10.22 -46.29
C GLY A 559 21.53 10.00 -44.89
N SER A 560 22.60 9.22 -44.77
CA SER A 560 23.43 9.12 -43.57
C SER A 560 24.16 10.43 -43.29
N SER A 561 24.33 10.79 -42.00
CA SER A 561 25.54 11.48 -41.56
C SER A 561 25.85 11.14 -40.10
N ALA A 562 27.07 10.65 -39.92
CA ALA A 562 27.71 10.40 -38.65
C ALA A 562 28.41 11.67 -38.15
N LEU A 563 28.50 11.85 -36.84
CA LEU A 563 29.65 12.49 -36.21
C LEU A 563 29.82 12.02 -34.77
N ARG A 564 31.05 11.60 -34.48
CA ARG A 564 31.59 11.12 -33.20
C ARG A 564 31.90 12.30 -32.28
N GLY A 565 31.90 12.07 -30.97
CA GLY A 565 32.53 13.03 -30.04
C GLY A 565 32.35 12.72 -28.55
N VAL A 566 33.21 11.83 -28.05
CA VAL A 566 33.77 11.69 -26.69
C VAL A 566 33.37 12.72 -25.62
N GLY A 567 33.00 12.23 -24.43
CA GLY A 567 32.99 13.04 -23.21
C GLY A 567 32.58 12.23 -21.97
N ALA A 568 33.49 11.40 -21.44
CA ALA A 568 33.34 10.85 -20.09
C ALA A 568 33.46 11.99 -19.07
N VAL A 569 32.46 12.15 -18.20
CA VAL A 569 32.55 13.02 -17.02
C VAL A 569 32.14 12.20 -15.80
N GLY A 570 33.06 12.15 -14.85
CA GLY A 570 33.02 11.31 -13.67
C GLY A 570 31.97 11.71 -12.66
N ILE A 571 31.53 10.68 -11.95
CA ILE A 571 30.74 10.72 -10.73
C ILE A 571 31.53 11.48 -9.66
N ALA A 572 30.98 12.60 -9.17
CA ALA A 572 31.41 13.23 -7.95
C ALA A 572 30.30 13.07 -6.90
N LEU A 573 30.49 12.11 -5.99
CA LEU A 573 29.83 12.14 -4.68
C LEU A 573 30.40 13.32 -3.90
N SER A 574 29.60 14.33 -3.62
CA SER A 574 29.86 15.30 -2.57
C SER A 574 28.92 15.02 -1.41
N VAL A 575 29.39 14.22 -0.47
CA VAL A 575 28.88 14.15 0.90
C VAL A 575 29.41 15.41 1.60
N LEU A 576 28.53 16.36 1.91
CA LEU A 576 28.82 17.42 2.86
C LEU A 576 27.92 17.23 4.08
N PHE A 577 28.54 16.73 5.15
CA PHE A 577 28.02 16.78 6.50
C PHE A 577 28.03 18.23 6.97
N SER A 578 26.87 18.74 7.41
CA SER A 578 26.82 19.84 8.36
C SER A 578 26.05 19.37 9.59
N TRP A 579 26.74 19.42 10.72
CA TRP A 579 26.21 19.18 12.05
C TRP A 579 25.43 20.41 12.51
N ALA A 580 24.17 20.22 12.91
CA ALA A 580 23.55 21.04 13.94
C ALA A 580 22.58 20.18 14.75
N SER A 581 22.93 20.08 16.02
CA SER A 581 22.42 19.16 17.03
C SER A 581 21.11 19.63 17.67
N LEU A 582 20.45 18.65 18.31
CA LEU A 582 19.54 18.74 19.46
C LEU A 582 18.04 18.93 19.19
N LEU A 583 17.33 17.86 19.63
CA LEU A 583 15.90 17.64 19.86
C LEU A 583 15.10 17.11 18.68
#